data_AF-A0A5E6NL24-F1
#
_entry.id   AF-A0A5E6NL24-F1
#
_cell.length_a   1.000
_cell.length_b   1.000
_cell.length_c   1.000
_cell.angle_alpha   90.00
_cell.angle_beta   90.00
_cell.angle_gamma   90.00
#
_symmetry.space_group_name_H-M   'P 1'
#
loop_
_entity.id
_entity.type
_entity.pdbx_description
1 polymer ?
#
loop_
_entity_poly.entity_id
_entity_poly.type
_entity_poly.pdbx_seq_one_letter_code
_entity_poly.pdbx_strand_id
1 'polypeptide(L)'
;MDVFNAGLGNDNIIINASNITALEKTGTGNRTRVDGGGGIDTLKLEGAGLTLDLTKISDRRIQDIEVIDITGSGNNTLQLNLDDLLHASTSTNILKVLGNSGDEVIVTGFNGLVTKKTVNGVTYDVYTHSDANAGANAELWVQKGVTLMGAQRGFVIKGESARDHSGYSVSNAGDVNGDGLDDLIIGAYGADPSGKSSAGKSYIVFGKTGHRCH
;
A
#
# COMPACT_ATOMS: atom_id res chain seq x y z
N MET A 1 -11.25 -30.69 -5.29
CA MET A 1 -10.48 -29.59 -5.89
C MET A 1 -11.49 -28.51 -6.16
N ASP A 2 -11.28 -27.31 -5.62
CA ASP A 2 -12.21 -26.21 -5.86
C ASP A 2 -11.57 -25.26 -6.86
N VAL A 3 -12.21 -25.09 -8.00
CA VAL A 3 -11.81 -24.11 -9.01
C VAL A 3 -12.99 -23.18 -9.15
N PHE A 4 -12.81 -21.94 -8.69
CA PHE A 4 -13.78 -20.88 -8.91
C PHE A 4 -13.47 -20.28 -10.27
N ASN A 5 -14.30 -20.55 -11.27
CA ASN A 5 -14.22 -19.96 -12.60
C ASN A 5 -15.50 -19.17 -12.86
N ALA A 6 -15.38 -17.85 -12.98
CA ALA A 6 -16.52 -16.94 -13.10
C ALA A 6 -16.98 -16.78 -14.57
N GLY A 7 -16.04 -16.73 -15.52
CA GLY A 7 -16.34 -16.78 -16.95
C GLY A 7 -16.32 -15.40 -17.60
N LEU A 8 -17.37 -15.03 -18.34
CA LEU A 8 -17.51 -13.68 -18.92
C LEU A 8 -18.55 -12.90 -18.13
N GLY A 9 -18.23 -11.69 -17.70
CA GLY A 9 -19.12 -10.87 -16.90
C GLY A 9 -18.38 -10.10 -15.82
N ASN A 10 -19.13 -9.39 -14.98
CA ASN A 10 -18.58 -8.85 -13.74
C ASN A 10 -19.05 -9.76 -12.62
N ASP A 11 -18.16 -10.58 -12.07
CA ASP A 11 -18.53 -11.63 -11.13
C ASP A 11 -18.09 -11.33 -9.69
N ASN A 12 -18.78 -11.96 -8.74
CA ASN A 12 -18.43 -11.92 -7.31
C ASN A 12 -18.08 -13.33 -6.85
N ILE A 13 -16.81 -13.59 -6.60
CA ILE A 13 -16.29 -14.85 -6.08
C ILE A 13 -16.10 -14.71 -4.57
N ILE A 14 -16.86 -15.48 -3.79
CA ILE A 14 -16.80 -15.41 -2.32
C ILE A 14 -15.89 -16.52 -1.80
N ILE A 15 -14.95 -16.17 -0.92
CA ILE A 15 -14.04 -17.10 -0.27
C ILE A 15 -14.03 -16.88 1.25
N ASN A 16 -13.90 -17.98 2.01
CA ASN A 16 -13.80 -17.95 3.47
C ASN A 16 -12.45 -18.51 3.95
N ALA A 17 -12.26 -18.60 5.28
CA ALA A 17 -11.04 -19.11 5.91
C ALA A 17 -10.56 -20.46 5.35
N SER A 18 -11.47 -21.37 5.04
CA SER A 18 -11.12 -22.70 4.51
C SER A 18 -10.61 -22.63 3.08
N ASN A 19 -11.17 -21.73 2.27
CA ASN A 19 -10.71 -21.49 0.90
C ASN A 19 -9.33 -20.82 0.90
N ILE A 20 -9.09 -19.83 1.78
CA ILE A 20 -7.78 -19.18 1.95
C ILE A 20 -6.73 -20.22 2.34
N THR A 21 -7.01 -21.04 3.35
CA THR A 21 -6.09 -22.12 3.77
C THR A 21 -5.78 -23.07 2.61
N ALA A 22 -6.76 -23.36 1.75
CA ALA A 22 -6.54 -24.18 0.56
C ALA A 22 -5.72 -23.46 -0.53
N LEU A 23 -5.87 -22.14 -0.67
CA LEU A 23 -5.11 -21.28 -1.57
C LEU A 23 -3.64 -21.10 -1.14
N GLU A 24 -3.32 -21.20 0.15
CA GLU A 24 -1.95 -21.11 0.65
C GLU A 24 -1.19 -22.45 0.65
N LYS A 25 -1.89 -23.59 0.46
CA LYS A 25 -1.23 -24.90 0.44
C LYS A 25 -0.18 -25.01 -0.67
N THR A 26 1.05 -25.31 -0.29
CA THR A 26 2.19 -25.63 -1.17
C THR A 26 2.38 -27.15 -1.30
N GLY A 27 2.86 -27.63 -2.46
CA GLY A 27 3.17 -29.06 -2.70
C GLY A 27 2.55 -29.65 -3.97
N THR A 28 2.80 -30.93 -4.25
CA THR A 28 2.26 -31.68 -5.40
C THR A 28 0.83 -32.15 -5.14
N GLY A 29 -0.13 -31.75 -5.99
CA GLY A 29 -1.54 -32.11 -5.85
C GLY A 29 -2.49 -31.04 -6.38
N ASN A 30 -3.78 -31.36 -6.45
CA ASN A 30 -4.84 -30.52 -7.01
C ASN A 30 -5.07 -29.26 -6.16
N ARG A 31 -4.54 -28.12 -6.62
CA ARG A 31 -4.56 -26.84 -5.90
C ARG A 31 -5.85 -26.08 -6.16
N THR A 32 -6.42 -25.47 -5.12
CA THR A 32 -7.52 -24.51 -5.28
C THR A 32 -7.06 -23.33 -6.14
N ARG A 33 -7.91 -22.88 -7.05
CA ARG A 33 -7.64 -21.75 -7.96
C ARG A 33 -8.87 -20.86 -8.07
N VAL A 34 -8.61 -19.57 -8.25
CA VAL A 34 -9.60 -18.52 -8.51
C VAL A 34 -9.28 -17.91 -9.85
N ASP A 35 -10.28 -17.82 -10.71
CA ASP A 35 -10.20 -17.35 -12.09
C ASP A 35 -11.45 -16.51 -12.35
N GLY A 36 -11.30 -15.17 -12.43
CA GLY A 36 -12.42 -14.29 -12.74
C GLY A 36 -12.88 -14.42 -14.20
N GLY A 37 -11.90 -14.45 -15.11
CA GLY A 37 -12.13 -14.56 -16.53
C GLY A 37 -12.16 -13.18 -17.20
N GLY A 38 -13.29 -12.81 -17.81
CA GLY A 38 -13.39 -11.58 -18.59
C GLY A 38 -14.41 -10.61 -18.03
N GLY A 39 -13.95 -9.45 -17.54
CA GLY A 39 -14.79 -8.34 -17.12
C GLY A 39 -14.17 -7.62 -15.94
N ILE A 40 -14.99 -7.24 -14.95
CA ILE A 40 -14.51 -6.70 -13.67
C ILE A 40 -14.94 -7.67 -12.58
N ASP A 41 -13.98 -8.45 -12.10
CA ASP A 41 -14.25 -9.53 -11.16
C ASP A 41 -13.81 -9.17 -9.74
N THR A 42 -14.64 -9.56 -8.78
CA THR A 42 -14.46 -9.26 -7.36
C THR A 42 -14.22 -10.54 -6.56
N LEU A 43 -13.07 -10.63 -5.90
CA LEU A 43 -12.78 -11.64 -4.90
C LEU A 43 -13.14 -11.12 -3.50
N LYS A 44 -14.18 -11.67 -2.90
CA LYS A 44 -14.74 -11.21 -1.62
C LYS A 44 -14.41 -12.16 -0.48
N LEU A 45 -13.95 -11.61 0.64
CA LEU A 45 -13.75 -12.34 1.89
C LEU A 45 -15.05 -12.42 2.70
N GLU A 46 -15.45 -13.63 3.07
CA GLU A 46 -16.56 -13.91 3.98
C GLU A 46 -16.03 -14.50 5.28
N GLY A 47 -16.04 -13.70 6.35
CA GLY A 47 -15.60 -14.10 7.68
C GLY A 47 -15.09 -12.92 8.50
N ALA A 48 -14.43 -13.21 9.62
CA ALA A 48 -13.78 -12.21 10.47
C ALA A 48 -12.35 -12.61 10.82
N GLY A 49 -11.47 -11.61 10.90
CA GLY A 49 -10.07 -11.86 11.24
C GLY A 49 -9.32 -12.59 10.12
N LEU A 50 -9.78 -12.48 8.87
CA LEU A 50 -9.19 -13.23 7.76
C LEU A 50 -7.97 -12.49 7.24
N THR A 51 -6.90 -13.23 6.99
CA THR A 51 -5.73 -12.74 6.26
C THR A 51 -5.66 -13.45 4.91
N LEU A 52 -5.79 -12.70 3.82
CA LEU A 52 -5.46 -13.15 2.47
C LEU A 52 -4.03 -12.70 2.15
N ASP A 53 -3.06 -13.60 2.30
CA ASP A 53 -1.66 -13.32 2.00
C ASP A 53 -1.30 -13.87 0.61
N LEU A 54 -1.35 -12.99 -0.40
CA LEU A 54 -1.01 -13.36 -1.77
C LEU A 54 0.45 -13.80 -1.90
N THR A 55 1.35 -13.32 -1.02
CA THR A 55 2.78 -13.68 -1.05
C THR A 55 3.03 -15.15 -0.69
N LYS A 56 2.05 -15.83 -0.06
CA LYS A 56 2.08 -17.27 0.24
C LYS A 56 1.41 -18.11 -0.84
N ILE A 57 0.68 -17.48 -1.75
CA ILE A 57 -0.08 -18.15 -2.81
C ILE A 57 0.81 -18.20 -4.05
N SER A 58 1.08 -19.40 -4.57
CA SER A 58 1.88 -19.52 -5.80
C SER A 58 1.23 -18.77 -6.97
N ASP A 59 2.05 -18.20 -7.84
CA ASP A 59 1.64 -17.50 -9.05
C ASP A 59 0.55 -18.23 -9.84
N ARG A 60 -0.35 -17.45 -10.48
CA ARG A 60 -1.45 -17.92 -11.33
C ARG A 60 -2.55 -18.73 -10.64
N ARG A 61 -2.53 -18.82 -9.30
CA ARG A 61 -3.63 -19.43 -8.52
C ARG A 61 -4.79 -18.47 -8.28
N ILE A 62 -4.54 -17.17 -8.34
CA ILE A 62 -5.56 -16.13 -8.38
C ILE A 62 -5.21 -15.31 -9.61
N GLN A 63 -6.17 -15.15 -10.52
CA GLN A 63 -5.97 -14.44 -11.78
C GLN A 63 -7.29 -13.84 -12.27
N ASP A 64 -7.16 -12.86 -13.14
CA ASP A 64 -8.27 -12.11 -13.72
C ASP A 64 -9.21 -11.55 -12.64
N ILE A 65 -8.64 -10.92 -11.60
CA ILE A 65 -9.36 -10.25 -10.51
C ILE A 65 -8.96 -8.77 -10.47
N GLU A 66 -9.93 -7.88 -10.63
CA GLU A 66 -9.73 -6.43 -10.59
C GLU A 66 -10.10 -5.82 -9.23
N VAL A 67 -10.89 -6.52 -8.41
CA VAL A 67 -11.34 -6.05 -7.10
C VAL A 67 -11.13 -7.12 -6.03
N ILE A 68 -10.51 -6.76 -4.92
CA ILE A 68 -10.51 -7.57 -3.69
C ILE A 68 -11.36 -6.85 -2.66
N ASP A 69 -12.45 -7.49 -2.25
CA ASP A 69 -13.36 -6.99 -1.23
C ASP A 69 -13.04 -7.67 0.12
N ILE A 70 -12.38 -6.94 1.01
CA ILE A 70 -12.07 -7.38 2.37
C ILE A 70 -13.08 -6.88 3.41
N THR A 71 -14.24 -6.34 2.98
CA THR A 71 -15.31 -5.80 3.87
C THR A 71 -16.07 -6.85 4.69
N GLY A 72 -15.54 -8.07 4.82
CA GLY A 72 -16.07 -9.08 5.72
C GLY A 72 -16.25 -8.55 7.15
N SER A 73 -16.93 -9.31 8.00
CA SER A 73 -17.03 -8.96 9.42
C SER A 73 -15.66 -8.81 10.09
N GLY A 74 -15.56 -8.07 11.18
CA GLY A 74 -14.28 -7.90 11.90
C GLY A 74 -13.20 -7.21 11.05
N ASN A 75 -11.94 -7.36 11.49
CA ASN A 75 -10.78 -6.76 10.83
C ASN A 75 -10.12 -7.80 9.93
N ASN A 76 -10.06 -7.55 8.63
CA ASN A 76 -9.44 -8.43 7.66
C ASN A 76 -8.17 -7.78 7.08
N THR A 77 -7.25 -8.62 6.62
CA THR A 77 -5.96 -8.18 6.11
C THR A 77 -5.72 -8.73 4.71
N LEU A 78 -5.31 -7.86 3.79
CA LEU A 78 -4.78 -8.25 2.49
C LEU A 78 -3.28 -7.96 2.47
N GLN A 79 -2.46 -8.96 2.14
CA GLN A 79 -1.02 -8.78 1.95
C GLN A 79 -0.62 -9.14 0.52
N LEU A 80 0.15 -8.26 -0.14
CA LEU A 80 0.59 -8.45 -1.52
C LEU A 80 1.88 -7.70 -1.86
N ASN A 81 2.57 -8.16 -2.90
CA ASN A 81 3.65 -7.46 -3.58
C ASN A 81 3.24 -7.04 -5.01
N LEU A 82 4.18 -6.48 -5.78
CA LEU A 82 3.93 -6.09 -7.17
C LEU A 82 3.59 -7.27 -8.08
N ASP A 83 4.35 -8.37 -7.98
CA ASP A 83 4.15 -9.56 -8.80
C ASP A 83 2.76 -10.17 -8.53
N ASP A 84 2.32 -10.18 -7.27
CA ASP A 84 0.99 -10.63 -6.88
C ASP A 84 -0.11 -9.80 -7.56
N LEU A 85 0.04 -8.47 -7.62
CA LEU A 85 -0.90 -7.60 -8.32
C LEU A 85 -0.94 -7.89 -9.82
N LEU A 86 0.23 -8.02 -10.45
CA LEU A 86 0.34 -8.30 -11.89
C LEU A 86 -0.22 -9.69 -12.25
N HIS A 87 -0.10 -10.65 -11.34
CA HIS A 87 -0.67 -11.99 -11.50
C HIS A 87 -2.18 -12.03 -11.22
N ALA A 88 -2.67 -11.26 -10.25
CA ALA A 88 -4.10 -11.17 -9.96
C ALA A 88 -4.84 -10.38 -11.03
N SER A 89 -4.36 -9.19 -11.40
CA SER A 89 -4.99 -8.28 -12.35
C SER A 89 -4.31 -8.32 -13.72
N THR A 90 -4.33 -9.49 -14.35
CA THR A 90 -3.69 -9.80 -15.64
C THR A 90 -4.20 -8.95 -16.82
N SER A 91 -5.40 -8.40 -16.72
CA SER A 91 -6.07 -7.65 -17.78
C SER A 91 -5.78 -6.14 -17.75
N THR A 92 -5.65 -5.55 -16.55
CA THR A 92 -5.60 -4.09 -16.37
C THR A 92 -4.37 -3.57 -15.62
N ASN A 93 -3.61 -4.44 -14.93
CA ASN A 93 -2.60 -4.05 -13.92
C ASN A 93 -3.14 -3.06 -12.86
N ILE A 94 -4.45 -3.07 -12.61
CA ILE A 94 -5.10 -2.24 -11.60
C ILE A 94 -5.86 -3.15 -10.66
N LEU A 95 -5.47 -3.12 -9.38
CA LEU A 95 -6.17 -3.84 -8.33
C LEU A 95 -6.83 -2.84 -7.38
N LYS A 96 -8.15 -2.96 -7.21
CA LYS A 96 -8.92 -2.17 -6.26
C LYS A 96 -9.16 -2.98 -5.00
N VAL A 97 -9.02 -2.34 -3.84
CA VAL A 97 -9.27 -2.95 -2.55
C VAL A 97 -10.39 -2.19 -1.85
N LEU A 98 -11.48 -2.89 -1.58
CA LEU A 98 -12.59 -2.40 -0.77
C LEU A 98 -12.43 -2.92 0.66
N GLY A 99 -12.62 -2.06 1.64
CA GLY A 99 -12.51 -2.43 3.06
C GLY A 99 -13.24 -1.45 3.95
N ASN A 100 -13.46 -1.87 5.20
CA ASN A 100 -14.12 -1.11 6.24
C ASN A 100 -13.12 -0.67 7.33
N SER A 101 -13.63 -0.04 8.40
CA SER A 101 -12.78 0.45 9.48
C SER A 101 -12.18 -0.72 10.26
N GLY A 102 -10.84 -0.76 10.33
CA GLY A 102 -10.10 -1.82 11.03
C GLY A 102 -9.45 -2.82 10.07
N ASP A 103 -9.85 -2.81 8.79
CA ASP A 103 -9.18 -3.57 7.74
C ASP A 103 -7.81 -2.98 7.40
N GLU A 104 -6.90 -3.87 7.02
CA GLU A 104 -5.50 -3.54 6.72
C GLU A 104 -5.08 -4.07 5.35
N VAL A 105 -4.29 -3.27 4.64
CA VAL A 105 -3.59 -3.68 3.42
C VAL A 105 -2.10 -3.53 3.68
N ILE A 106 -1.34 -4.59 3.46
CA ILE A 106 0.11 -4.63 3.67
C ILE A 106 0.76 -4.83 2.31
N VAL A 107 1.61 -3.91 1.91
CA VAL A 107 2.24 -3.96 0.58
C VAL A 107 3.74 -3.79 0.61
N THR A 108 4.40 -4.45 -0.33
CA THR A 108 5.82 -4.24 -0.64
C THR A 108 6.00 -3.88 -2.10
N GLY A 109 6.87 -2.91 -2.38
CA GLY A 109 7.18 -2.52 -3.76
C GLY A 109 6.24 -1.46 -4.35
N PHE A 110 5.34 -0.85 -3.58
CA PHE A 110 4.53 0.29 -4.05
C PHE A 110 5.08 1.60 -3.51
N ASN A 111 5.11 2.64 -4.35
CA ASN A 111 5.41 3.98 -3.87
C ASN A 111 4.24 4.50 -3.03
N GLY A 112 4.53 5.40 -2.09
CA GLY A 112 3.49 6.13 -1.34
C GLY A 112 2.47 6.87 -2.22
N LEU A 113 1.40 7.36 -1.57
CA LEU A 113 0.21 7.91 -2.21
C LEU A 113 0.53 8.91 -3.33
N VAL A 114 -0.04 8.66 -4.51
CA VAL A 114 0.13 9.51 -5.69
C VAL A 114 -1.05 10.45 -5.86
N THR A 115 -2.28 9.91 -5.79
CA THR A 115 -3.50 10.68 -6.02
C THR A 115 -4.72 10.02 -5.38
N LYS A 116 -5.84 10.72 -5.39
CA LYS A 116 -7.16 10.20 -4.99
C LYS A 116 -8.06 10.10 -6.21
N LYS A 117 -8.75 8.97 -6.37
CA LYS A 117 -9.75 8.76 -7.43
C LYS A 117 -11.07 8.35 -6.79
N THR A 118 -12.19 8.87 -7.31
CA THR A 118 -13.53 8.43 -6.90
C THR A 118 -14.18 7.72 -8.08
N VAL A 119 -14.59 6.47 -7.89
CA VAL A 119 -15.29 5.67 -8.89
C VAL A 119 -16.51 5.03 -8.24
N ASN A 120 -17.67 5.18 -8.88
CA ASN A 120 -18.95 4.64 -8.41
C ASN A 120 -19.28 4.98 -6.94
N GLY A 121 -18.95 6.20 -6.50
CA GLY A 121 -19.20 6.66 -5.14
C GLY A 121 -18.17 6.21 -4.09
N VAL A 122 -17.19 5.37 -4.47
CA VAL A 122 -16.08 4.95 -3.59
C VAL A 122 -14.84 5.79 -3.89
N THR A 123 -14.26 6.40 -2.85
CA THR A 123 -12.99 7.13 -2.96
C THR A 123 -11.83 6.21 -2.60
N TYR A 124 -10.83 6.17 -3.48
CA TYR A 124 -9.60 5.40 -3.34
C TYR A 124 -8.39 6.32 -3.22
N ASP A 125 -7.47 5.94 -2.34
CA ASP A 125 -6.08 6.37 -2.36
C ASP A 125 -5.32 5.48 -3.37
N VAL A 126 -4.62 6.09 -4.33
CA VAL A 126 -3.97 5.40 -5.46
C VAL A 126 -2.46 5.39 -5.27
N TYR A 127 -1.89 4.20 -5.31
CA TYR A 127 -0.46 3.90 -5.15
C TYR A 127 0.06 3.33 -6.45
N THR A 128 1.17 3.87 -6.95
CA THR A 128 1.78 3.37 -8.19
C THR A 128 3.11 2.70 -7.89
N HIS A 129 3.47 1.74 -8.71
CA HIS A 129 4.85 1.31 -8.81
C HIS A 129 5.59 2.15 -9.87
N SER A 130 6.86 2.49 -9.63
CA SER A 130 7.67 3.23 -10.59
C SER A 130 9.11 2.72 -10.59
N ASP A 131 9.31 1.45 -10.91
CA ASP A 131 10.60 1.07 -11.47
C ASP A 131 10.66 1.52 -12.93
N ALA A 132 11.67 2.34 -13.24
CA ALA A 132 12.01 2.71 -14.62
C ALA A 132 12.34 1.48 -15.51
N ASN A 133 12.50 0.30 -14.90
CA ASN A 133 12.81 -0.97 -15.56
C ASN A 133 11.64 -1.96 -15.60
N ALA A 134 10.54 -1.70 -14.88
CA ALA A 134 9.35 -2.55 -14.93
C ALA A 134 8.40 -1.98 -15.98
N GLY A 135 8.26 -2.65 -17.12
CA GLY A 135 7.39 -2.23 -18.23
C GLY A 135 5.88 -2.17 -17.91
N ALA A 136 5.48 -2.31 -16.65
CA ALA A 136 4.09 -2.30 -16.19
C ALA A 136 3.85 -1.17 -15.19
N ASN A 137 3.08 -0.15 -15.59
CA ASN A 137 2.51 0.83 -14.68
C ASN A 137 1.38 0.16 -13.89
N ALA A 138 1.71 -0.47 -12.76
CA ALA A 138 0.71 -1.04 -11.86
C ALA A 138 0.12 0.04 -10.94
N GLU A 139 -1.20 0.04 -10.77
CA GLU A 139 -1.88 0.89 -9.78
C GLU A 139 -2.63 0.03 -8.75
N LEU A 140 -2.34 0.26 -7.46
CA LEU A 140 -3.12 -0.27 -6.35
C LEU A 140 -4.04 0.83 -5.82
N TRP A 141 -5.34 0.56 -5.77
CA TRP A 141 -6.36 1.53 -5.34
C TRP A 141 -6.97 1.04 -4.04
N VAL A 142 -6.66 1.70 -2.93
CA VAL A 142 -7.14 1.29 -1.61
C VAL A 142 -8.26 2.23 -1.17
N GLN A 143 -9.42 1.68 -0.81
CA GLN A 143 -10.55 2.49 -0.37
C GLN A 143 -10.18 3.34 0.86
N LYS A 144 -10.59 4.60 0.84
CA LYS A 144 -10.39 5.53 1.95
C LYS A 144 -11.05 4.98 3.22
N GLY A 145 -10.26 4.84 4.28
CA GLY A 145 -10.69 4.29 5.57
C GLY A 145 -10.02 2.96 5.92
N VAL A 146 -9.42 2.29 4.94
CA VAL A 146 -8.57 1.11 5.14
C VAL A 146 -7.16 1.56 5.50
N THR A 147 -6.53 0.89 6.46
CA THR A 147 -5.14 1.18 6.86
C THR A 147 -4.19 0.56 5.86
N LEU A 148 -3.27 1.34 5.29
CA LEU A 148 -2.22 0.81 4.41
C LEU A 148 -0.85 0.85 5.10
N MET A 149 -0.13 -0.26 5.03
CA MET A 149 1.24 -0.42 5.54
C MET A 149 2.21 -0.76 4.40
N GLY A 150 3.46 -0.30 4.51
CA GLY A 150 4.55 -0.67 3.61
C GLY A 150 4.65 0.11 2.29
N ALA A 151 3.61 0.87 1.90
CA ALA A 151 3.72 1.85 0.81
C ALA A 151 4.38 3.15 1.30
N GLN A 152 5.70 3.21 1.26
CA GLN A 152 6.44 4.38 1.73
C GLN A 152 6.83 5.32 0.59
N ARG A 153 6.75 6.61 0.87
CA ARG A 153 7.47 7.65 0.13
C ARG A 153 8.25 8.47 1.14
N GLY A 154 9.47 8.86 0.75
CA GLY A 154 10.18 9.90 1.47
C GLY A 154 9.39 11.21 1.45
N PHE A 155 9.72 12.12 2.34
CA PHE A 155 9.18 13.46 2.38
C PHE A 155 10.24 14.46 1.91
N VAL A 156 9.82 15.59 1.36
CA VAL A 156 10.71 16.69 0.97
C VAL A 156 10.59 17.79 2.00
N ILE A 157 11.72 18.19 2.57
CA ILE A 157 11.82 19.36 3.44
C ILE A 157 12.31 20.51 2.57
N LYS A 158 11.51 21.57 2.46
CA LYS A 158 11.91 22.80 1.77
C LYS A 158 12.60 23.72 2.77
N GLY A 159 13.76 24.26 2.40
CA GLY A 159 14.44 25.28 3.18
C GLY A 159 13.61 26.55 3.33
N GLU A 160 13.84 27.29 4.42
CA GLU A 160 13.06 28.48 4.79
C GLU A 160 13.30 29.64 3.81
N SER A 161 14.56 29.99 3.55
CA SER A 161 14.96 31.05 2.61
C SER A 161 16.04 30.62 1.63
N ALA A 162 16.13 31.32 0.49
CA ALA A 162 17.19 31.11 -0.47
C ALA A 162 18.55 31.42 0.17
N ARG A 163 19.55 30.56 -0.07
CA ARG A 163 20.92 30.65 0.48
C ARG A 163 21.07 30.32 1.97
N ASP A 164 20.02 29.83 2.64
CA ASP A 164 20.16 29.31 4.01
C ASP A 164 20.94 27.99 4.08
N HIS A 165 21.09 27.32 2.94
CA HIS A 165 21.74 26.01 2.81
C HIS A 165 21.15 24.96 3.77
N SER A 166 19.82 24.99 3.99
CA SER A 166 19.12 23.96 4.74
C SER A 166 19.36 22.58 4.12
N GLY A 167 19.67 21.60 4.97
CA GLY A 167 20.01 20.24 4.52
C GLY A 167 21.49 20.04 4.19
N TYR A 168 22.34 21.04 4.39
CA TYR A 168 23.79 20.90 4.21
C TYR A 168 24.39 19.85 5.16
N SER A 169 23.86 19.76 6.38
CA SER A 169 24.14 18.67 7.32
C SER A 169 22.84 18.09 7.86
N VAL A 170 22.77 16.76 7.90
CA VAL A 170 21.65 16.00 8.47
C VAL A 170 22.23 14.90 9.34
N SER A 171 21.62 14.67 10.51
CA SER A 171 21.97 13.56 11.39
C SER A 171 20.74 13.04 12.13
N ASN A 172 20.86 11.82 12.67
CA ASN A 172 19.91 11.30 13.65
C ASN A 172 20.08 12.08 14.96
N ALA A 173 18.98 12.55 15.54
CA ALA A 173 18.97 13.32 16.78
C ALA A 173 18.57 12.47 18.01
N GLY A 174 18.22 11.20 17.80
CA GLY A 174 17.48 10.37 18.75
C GLY A 174 16.06 10.90 18.98
N ASP A 175 15.35 10.34 19.94
CA ASP A 175 14.04 10.84 20.38
C ASP A 175 14.21 12.06 21.30
N VAL A 176 14.06 13.28 20.75
CA VAL A 176 14.26 14.55 21.47
C VAL A 176 13.00 14.95 22.24
N ASN A 177 11.81 14.49 21.80
CA ASN A 177 10.53 14.90 22.38
C ASN A 177 9.92 13.86 23.36
N GLY A 178 10.50 12.65 23.45
CA GLY A 178 10.09 11.58 24.35
C GLY A 178 8.90 10.76 23.85
N ASP A 179 8.62 10.74 22.54
CA ASP A 179 7.50 9.99 21.95
C ASP A 179 7.83 8.55 21.53
N GLY A 180 9.10 8.14 21.70
CA GLY A 180 9.62 6.83 21.37
C GLY A 180 10.03 6.67 19.91
N LEU A 181 10.08 7.74 19.11
CA LEU A 181 10.55 7.74 17.73
C LEU A 181 11.83 8.56 17.58
N ASP A 182 12.77 8.06 16.77
CA ASP A 182 13.98 8.82 16.44
C ASP A 182 13.65 10.05 15.58
N ASP A 183 14.19 11.20 15.96
CA ASP A 183 14.09 12.47 15.27
C ASP A 183 15.30 12.74 14.34
N LEU A 184 15.15 13.74 13.48
CA LEU A 184 16.22 14.23 12.61
C LEU A 184 16.60 15.66 12.98
N ILE A 185 17.90 15.95 12.99
CA ILE A 185 18.43 17.31 13.06
C ILE A 185 18.98 17.76 11.70
N ILE A 186 18.64 18.99 11.31
CA ILE A 186 18.99 19.58 10.03
C ILE A 186 19.65 20.92 10.24
N GLY A 187 20.85 21.10 9.69
CA GLY A 187 21.58 22.35 9.67
C GLY A 187 21.22 23.24 8.48
N ALA A 188 21.10 24.54 8.74
CA ALA A 188 21.01 25.61 7.75
C ALA A 188 22.03 26.69 8.13
N TYR A 189 23.32 26.43 7.82
CA TYR A 189 24.42 27.26 8.33
C TYR A 189 24.45 28.68 7.73
N GLY A 190 23.82 28.87 6.56
CA GLY A 190 23.75 30.16 5.90
C GLY A 190 22.61 31.05 6.40
N ALA A 191 21.75 30.54 7.29
CA ALA A 191 20.58 31.28 7.76
C ALA A 191 20.96 32.48 8.65
N ASP A 192 20.11 33.52 8.60
CA ASP A 192 20.34 34.81 9.27
C ASP A 192 19.35 35.08 10.43
N PRO A 193 19.33 34.28 11.51
CA PRO A 193 18.40 34.47 12.61
C PRO A 193 18.60 35.85 13.27
N SER A 194 17.50 36.56 13.51
CA SER A 194 17.50 37.91 14.10
C SER A 194 18.41 38.92 13.35
N GLY A 195 18.57 38.74 12.03
CA GLY A 195 19.37 39.63 11.17
C GLY A 195 20.88 39.45 11.32
N LYS A 196 21.35 38.41 12.01
CA LYS A 196 22.79 38.12 12.14
C LYS A 196 23.26 37.25 10.98
N SER A 197 24.14 37.79 10.14
CA SER A 197 24.63 37.10 8.94
C SER A 197 25.29 35.75 9.27
N SER A 198 24.80 34.69 8.61
CA SER A 198 25.26 33.30 8.70
C SER A 198 25.46 32.78 10.13
N ALA A 199 24.64 33.25 11.07
CA ALA A 199 24.66 32.73 12.44
C ALA A 199 24.13 31.29 12.50
N GLY A 200 23.40 30.86 11.45
CA GLY A 200 22.92 29.50 11.28
C GLY A 200 21.63 29.21 12.04
N LYS A 201 20.84 28.29 11.50
CA LYS A 201 19.68 27.70 12.18
C LYS A 201 19.80 26.18 12.21
N SER A 202 19.21 25.57 13.22
CA SER A 202 19.03 24.13 13.32
C SER A 202 17.54 23.84 13.48
N TYR A 203 17.07 22.83 12.76
CA TYR A 203 15.68 22.38 12.81
C TYR A 203 15.65 20.92 13.28
N ILE A 204 14.69 20.61 14.14
CA ILE A 204 14.35 19.24 14.50
C ILE A 204 13.09 18.85 13.74
N VAL A 205 13.12 17.70 13.08
CA VAL A 205 11.95 17.08 12.47
C VAL A 205 11.57 15.89 13.34
N PHE A 206 10.41 16.00 13.99
CA PHE A 206 9.93 14.94 14.86
C PHE A 206 9.51 13.70 14.05
N GLY A 207 9.88 12.53 14.55
CA GLY A 207 9.34 11.26 14.08
C GLY A 207 7.81 11.25 14.14
N LYS A 208 7.16 10.52 13.22
CA LYS A 208 5.70 10.36 13.22
C LYS A 208 5.30 8.94 12.88
N THR A 209 4.32 8.40 13.61
CA THR A 209 3.57 7.21 13.20
C THR A 209 2.44 7.60 12.26
N GLY A 210 2.43 7.04 11.04
CA GLY A 210 1.31 7.17 10.09
C GLY A 210 1.58 8.12 8.92
N HIS A 211 1.11 7.72 7.73
CA HIS A 211 1.44 8.31 6.42
C HIS A 211 0.78 9.67 6.15
N ARG A 212 0.48 10.47 7.18
CA ARG A 212 -0.14 11.79 7.04
C ARG A 212 0.77 12.88 7.59
N CYS A 213 1.59 13.43 6.71
CA CYS A 213 2.24 14.71 6.96
C CYS A 213 1.22 15.83 6.74
N HIS A 214 0.92 16.58 7.81
CA HIS A 214 0.42 17.95 7.72
C HIS A 214 1.58 18.89 7.41
#